data_AF-A0A2N2BTH4-F1
#
_entry.id   AF-A0A2N2BTH4-F1
#
_cell.length_a   1.000
_cell.length_b   1.000
_cell.length_c   1.000
_cell.angle_alpha   90.00
_cell.angle_beta   90.00
_cell.angle_gamma   90.00
#
_symmetry.space_group_name_H-M   'P 1'
#
loop_
_entity.id
_entity.type
_entity.pdbx_description
1 polymer ?
#
loop_
_entity_poly.entity_id
_entity_poly.type
_entity_poly.pdbx_seq_one_letter_code
_entity_poly.pdbx_strand_id
1 'polypeptide(L)'
;MKEQPDPLLNPGTLQPITAEELYPVFSKASVQQELDSTTRYIEIPERVLELYKVYRPSPLIRAYNLEKHLGTPAKIFYKFEGNNTSGSHKLNSAIAQAYYAKAENLDGLTTETGAGQWGTALSE
;
A
#
# COMPACT_ATOMS: atom_id res chain seq x y z
N MET A 1 11.94 14.05 3.41
CA MET A 1 11.46 14.85 4.56
C MET A 1 12.60 15.77 5.03
N LYS A 2 12.44 16.62 6.07
CA LYS A 2 13.59 17.42 6.57
C LYS A 2 14.70 16.54 7.11
N GLU A 3 14.32 15.48 7.81
CA GLU A 3 15.17 14.38 8.26
C GLU A 3 14.71 13.12 7.52
N GLN A 4 15.63 12.25 7.14
CA GLN A 4 15.29 10.98 6.50
C GLN A 4 15.11 9.90 7.57
N PRO A 5 14.28 8.87 7.31
CA PRO A 5 14.20 7.71 8.20
C PRO A 5 15.56 7.03 8.35
N ASP A 6 15.78 6.41 9.51
CA ASP A 6 16.94 5.55 9.71
C ASP A 6 16.96 4.41 8.68
N PRO A 7 18.15 3.97 8.24
CA PRO A 7 18.25 2.87 7.29
C PRO A 7 17.74 1.57 7.91
N LEU A 8 17.16 0.71 7.07
CA LEU A 8 16.89 -0.68 7.44
C LEU A 8 18.23 -1.37 7.76
N LEU A 9 18.29 -2.08 8.89
CA LEU A 9 19.49 -2.79 9.32
C LEU A 9 19.32 -4.30 9.11
N ASN A 10 20.37 -4.97 8.67
CA ASN A 10 20.43 -6.42 8.71
C ASN A 10 20.46 -6.87 10.19
N PRO A 11 19.56 -7.75 10.64
CA PRO A 11 19.45 -8.13 12.05
C PRO A 11 20.64 -8.95 12.58
N GLY A 12 21.40 -9.61 11.69
CA GLY A 12 22.60 -10.37 12.04
C GLY A 12 23.87 -9.53 12.12
N THR A 13 24.00 -8.48 11.29
CA THR A 13 25.22 -7.65 11.22
C THR A 13 25.05 -6.26 11.85
N LEU A 14 23.81 -5.81 12.04
CA LEU A 14 23.43 -4.46 12.46
C LEU A 14 23.97 -3.35 11.53
N GLN A 15 24.35 -3.70 10.31
CA GLN A 15 24.74 -2.76 9.27
C GLN A 15 23.54 -2.46 8.36
N PRO A 16 23.53 -1.31 7.65
CA PRO A 16 22.53 -1.03 6.63
C PRO A 16 22.37 -2.20 5.65
N ILE A 17 21.13 -2.66 5.47
CA ILE A 17 20.80 -3.77 4.58
C ILE A 17 20.99 -3.36 3.11
N THR A 18 21.52 -4.29 2.31
CA THR A 18 21.65 -4.12 0.87
C THR A 18 20.39 -4.55 0.13
N ALA A 19 20.22 -4.11 -1.12
CA ALA A 19 19.09 -4.52 -1.94
C ALA A 19 19.12 -6.05 -2.21
N GLU A 20 20.31 -6.60 -2.41
CA GLU A 20 20.55 -8.02 -2.66
C GLU A 20 20.09 -8.90 -1.50
N GLU A 21 20.19 -8.40 -0.26
CA GLU A 21 19.71 -9.10 0.93
C GLU A 21 18.17 -9.09 1.05
N LEU A 22 17.48 -8.18 0.35
CA LEU A 22 16.01 -8.08 0.36
C LEU A 22 15.35 -8.87 -0.79
N TYR A 23 16.05 -9.05 -1.92
CA TYR A 23 15.51 -9.77 -3.10
C TYR A 23 15.04 -11.21 -2.87
N PRO A 24 15.54 -11.98 -1.88
CA PRO A 24 14.98 -13.31 -1.59
C PRO A 24 13.52 -13.27 -1.09
N VAL A 25 13.05 -12.12 -0.59
CA VAL A 25 11.73 -11.96 0.04
C VAL A 25 10.81 -11.07 -0.79
N PHE A 26 11.35 -10.03 -1.42
CA PHE A 26 10.57 -9.00 -2.11
C PHE A 26 10.93 -8.92 -3.60
N SER A 27 9.97 -8.50 -4.42
CA SER A 27 10.24 -8.17 -5.83
C SER A 27 11.29 -7.05 -5.92
N LYS A 28 12.16 -7.10 -6.93
CA LYS A 28 13.19 -6.08 -7.15
C LYS A 28 12.58 -4.69 -7.25
N ALA A 29 11.45 -4.54 -7.94
CA ALA A 29 10.78 -3.26 -8.05
C ALA A 29 10.33 -2.73 -6.67
N SER A 30 9.77 -3.59 -5.81
CA SER A 30 9.40 -3.20 -4.44
C SER A 30 10.63 -2.80 -3.60
N VAL A 31 11.74 -3.54 -3.69
CA VAL A 31 12.98 -3.21 -2.98
C VAL A 31 13.55 -1.87 -3.43
N GLN A 32 13.56 -1.60 -4.74
CA GLN A 32 14.04 -0.32 -5.26
C GLN A 32 13.19 0.85 -4.78
N GLN A 33 11.87 0.69 -4.71
CA GLN A 33 10.98 1.73 -4.18
C GLN A 33 11.16 1.94 -2.67
N GLU A 34 11.40 0.88 -1.91
CA GLU A 34 11.64 0.97 -0.46
C GLU A 34 12.96 1.70 -0.14
N LEU A 35 14.00 1.46 -0.93
CA LEU A 35 15.33 2.07 -0.73
C LEU A 35 15.48 3.46 -1.36
N ASP A 36 14.54 3.88 -2.22
CA ASP A 36 14.55 5.21 -2.83
C ASP A 36 13.93 6.26 -1.88
N SER A 37 14.80 7.03 -1.22
CA SER A 37 14.42 8.14 -0.32
C SER A 37 14.42 9.52 -0.99
N THR A 38 14.61 9.57 -2.31
CA THR A 38 14.88 10.80 -3.07
C THR A 38 13.81 11.13 -4.10
N THR A 39 13.21 10.12 -4.71
CA THR A 39 12.17 10.31 -5.72
C THR A 39 10.84 10.67 -5.07
N ARG A 40 10.33 11.88 -5.38
CA ARG A 40 9.08 12.37 -4.80
C ARG A 40 7.83 11.68 -5.37
N TYR A 41 7.85 11.37 -6.66
CA TYR A 41 6.72 10.80 -7.38
C TYR A 41 7.21 9.65 -8.24
N ILE A 42 6.63 8.48 -8.02
CA ILE A 42 6.84 7.29 -8.83
C ILE A 42 5.60 7.16 -9.70
N GLU A 43 5.81 7.02 -11.00
CA GLU A 43 4.73 6.82 -11.95
C GLU A 43 4.02 5.49 -11.68
N ILE A 44 2.69 5.53 -11.61
CA ILE A 44 1.88 4.32 -11.42
C ILE A 44 1.81 3.61 -12.77
N PRO A 45 2.21 2.33 -12.88
CA PRO A 45 2.12 1.59 -14.13
C PRO A 45 0.69 1.59 -14.69
N GLU A 46 0.54 1.78 -16.00
CA GLU A 46 -0.77 1.90 -16.65
C GLU A 46 -1.71 0.73 -16.29
N ARG A 47 -1.18 -0.50 -16.25
CA ARG A 47 -1.96 -1.67 -15.88
C ARG A 47 -2.52 -1.60 -14.44
N VAL A 48 -1.73 -1.05 -13.50
CA VAL A 48 -2.15 -0.84 -12.12
C VAL A 48 -3.20 0.26 -12.06
N LEU A 49 -3.02 1.34 -12.83
CA LEU A 49 -3.98 2.44 -12.91
C LEU A 49 -5.33 1.98 -13.46
N GLU A 50 -5.35 1.12 -14.48
CA GLU A 50 -6.58 0.51 -15.01
C GLU A 50 -7.31 -0.33 -13.95
N LEU A 51 -6.58 -1.09 -13.14
CA LEU A 51 -7.18 -1.87 -12.05
C LEU A 51 -7.73 -0.97 -10.93
N TYR A 52 -7.03 0.13 -10.60
CA TYR A 52 -7.54 1.11 -9.64
C TYR A 52 -8.87 1.72 -10.07
N LYS A 53 -9.11 1.95 -11.37
CA LYS A 53 -10.38 2.52 -11.86
C LYS A 53 -11.61 1.68 -11.51
N VAL A 54 -11.44 0.40 -11.16
CA VAL A 54 -12.55 -0.47 -10.74
C VAL A 54 -13.16 -0.02 -9.41
N TYR A 55 -12.37 0.58 -8.51
CA TYR A 55 -12.84 0.94 -7.16
C TYR A 55 -12.33 2.29 -6.63
N ARG A 56 -11.48 2.98 -7.40
CA ARG A 56 -10.99 4.34 -7.13
C ARG A 56 -11.54 5.32 -8.18
N PRO A 57 -11.74 6.60 -7.82
CA PRO A 57 -11.49 7.19 -6.50
C PRO A 57 -12.55 6.79 -5.47
N SER A 58 -12.12 6.53 -4.24
CA SER A 58 -13.03 6.33 -3.10
C SER A 58 -13.81 7.63 -2.79
N PRO A 59 -15.04 7.56 -2.29
CA PRO A 59 -15.82 8.76 -1.99
C PRO A 59 -15.25 9.49 -0.76
N LEU A 60 -15.32 10.82 -0.80
CA LEU A 60 -15.10 11.70 0.36
C LEU A 60 -16.46 12.12 0.89
N ILE A 61 -16.83 11.66 2.08
CA ILE A 61 -18.19 11.78 2.60
C ILE A 61 -18.18 12.73 3.80
N ARG A 62 -19.14 13.67 3.83
CA ARG A 62 -19.38 14.54 4.99
C ARG A 62 -20.34 13.86 5.97
N ALA A 63 -19.95 13.81 7.24
CA ALA A 63 -20.68 13.11 8.29
C ALA A 63 -21.71 14.00 9.01
N TYR A 64 -22.71 14.52 8.28
CA TYR A 64 -23.72 15.46 8.82
C TYR A 64 -24.40 15.00 10.11
N ASN A 65 -24.75 13.71 10.20
CA ASN A 65 -25.41 13.17 11.39
C ASN A 65 -24.46 13.08 12.59
N LEU A 66 -23.17 12.84 12.36
CA LEU A 66 -22.15 12.86 13.40
C LEU A 66 -21.90 14.29 13.88
N GLU A 67 -21.80 15.25 12.95
CA GLU A 67 -21.71 16.69 13.28
C GLU A 67 -22.87 17.10 14.19
N LYS A 68 -24.11 16.75 13.81
CA LYS A 68 -25.32 17.03 14.60
C LYS A 68 -25.31 16.34 15.97
N HIS A 69 -24.91 15.07 16.03
CA HIS A 69 -24.87 14.32 17.29
C HIS A 69 -23.86 14.91 18.28
N LEU A 70 -22.72 15.40 17.79
CA LEU A 70 -21.67 16.00 18.61
C LEU A 70 -21.93 17.47 18.95
N GLY A 71 -22.89 18.13 18.29
CA GLY A 71 -23.12 19.58 18.43
C GLY A 71 -21.92 20.44 18.03
N THR A 72 -21.06 19.92 17.15
CA THR A 72 -19.79 20.58 16.81
C THR A 72 -19.95 21.57 15.65
N PRO A 73 -19.26 22.72 15.68
CA PRO A 73 -19.16 23.60 14.51
C PRO A 73 -18.19 23.07 13.44
N ALA A 74 -17.39 22.04 13.77
CA ALA A 74 -16.45 21.44 12.84
C ALA A 74 -17.17 20.68 11.72
N LYS A 75 -16.62 20.72 10.51
CA LYS A 75 -17.06 19.87 9.40
C LYS A 75 -16.25 18.58 9.43
N ILE A 76 -16.92 17.44 9.52
CA ILE A 76 -16.28 16.12 9.62
C ILE A 76 -16.42 15.42 8.27
N PHE A 77 -15.28 15.09 7.67
CA PHE A 77 -15.21 14.31 6.44
C PHE A 77 -14.44 13.02 6.69
N TYR A 78 -14.84 11.95 6.01
CA TYR A 78 -14.09 10.71 5.99
C TYR A 78 -13.90 10.24 4.54
N LYS A 79 -12.68 9.76 4.26
CA LYS A 79 -12.32 9.14 2.99
C LYS A 79 -12.67 7.64 3.09
N PHE A 80 -13.71 7.23 2.38
CA PHE A 80 -14.27 5.89 2.57
C PHE A 80 -13.57 4.85 1.69
N GLU A 81 -12.46 4.31 2.18
CA GLU A 81 -11.67 3.26 1.49
C GLU A 81 -12.30 1.86 1.55
N GLY A 82 -13.49 1.71 2.16
CA GLY A 82 -14.18 0.42 2.28
C GLY A 82 -14.99 -0.01 1.05
N ASN A 83 -14.99 0.79 -0.02
CA ASN A 83 -15.85 0.58 -1.19
C ASN A 83 -15.27 -0.41 -2.23
N ASN A 84 -14.55 -1.44 -1.79
CA ASN A 84 -13.98 -2.49 -2.64
C ASN A 84 -14.21 -3.87 -2.01
N THR A 85 -13.87 -4.95 -2.73
CA THR A 85 -14.12 -6.33 -2.28
C THR A 85 -13.38 -6.69 -1.00
N SER A 86 -12.16 -6.17 -0.79
CA SER A 86 -11.41 -6.33 0.46
C SER A 86 -11.99 -5.53 1.64
N GLY A 87 -12.93 -4.62 1.38
CA GLY A 87 -13.52 -3.72 2.37
C GLY A 87 -12.51 -2.76 3.02
N SER A 88 -11.34 -2.52 2.41
CA SER A 88 -10.29 -1.71 3.02
C SER A 88 -9.32 -1.10 2.00
N HIS A 89 -8.45 -0.19 2.46
CA HIS A 89 -7.41 0.42 1.64
C HIS A 89 -6.28 -0.55 1.22
N LYS A 90 -6.26 -1.78 1.76
CA LYS A 90 -5.19 -2.76 1.54
C LYS A 90 -5.05 -3.18 0.07
N LEU A 91 -6.15 -3.20 -0.67
CA LEU A 91 -6.16 -3.50 -2.10
C LEU A 91 -5.28 -2.53 -2.90
N ASN A 92 -5.09 -1.29 -2.42
CA ASN A 92 -4.23 -0.30 -3.07
C ASN A 92 -2.79 -0.78 -3.20
N SER A 93 -2.17 -1.34 -2.14
CA SER A 93 -0.80 -1.85 -2.23
C SER A 93 -0.73 -3.28 -2.78
N ALA A 94 -1.73 -4.11 -2.49
CA ALA A 94 -1.76 -5.51 -2.94
C ALA A 94 -1.70 -5.62 -4.47
N ILE A 95 -2.47 -4.81 -5.21
CA ILE A 95 -2.47 -4.80 -6.68
C ILE A 95 -1.07 -4.45 -7.23
N ALA A 96 -0.40 -3.44 -6.67
CA ALA A 96 0.92 -3.03 -7.13
C ALA A 96 1.98 -4.10 -6.84
N GLN A 97 1.97 -4.68 -5.64
CA GLN A 97 2.89 -5.76 -5.27
C GLN A 97 2.69 -7.00 -6.14
N ALA A 98 1.44 -7.41 -6.38
CA ALA A 98 1.10 -8.50 -7.29
C ALA A 98 1.53 -8.21 -8.73
N TYR A 99 1.35 -6.98 -9.20
CA TYR A 99 1.80 -6.55 -10.53
C TYR A 99 3.33 -6.69 -10.69
N TYR A 100 4.11 -6.18 -9.74
CA TYR A 100 5.58 -6.26 -9.82
C TYR A 100 6.10 -7.69 -9.70
N ALA A 101 5.53 -8.48 -8.78
CA ALA A 101 5.84 -9.90 -8.69
C ALA A 101 5.58 -10.64 -10.02
N LYS A 102 4.44 -10.35 -10.66
CA LYS A 102 4.11 -10.94 -11.96
C LYS A 102 5.04 -10.48 -13.08
N ALA A 103 5.44 -9.21 -13.08
CA ALA A 103 6.40 -8.67 -14.04
C ALA A 103 7.79 -9.31 -13.92
N GLU A 104 8.13 -9.84 -12.74
CA GLU A 104 9.34 -10.62 -12.47
C GLU A 104 9.16 -12.13 -12.74
N ASN A 105 8.05 -12.54 -13.36
CA ASN A 105 7.70 -13.92 -13.68
C ASN A 105 7.53 -14.83 -12.45
N LEU A 106 7.14 -14.28 -11.31
CA LEU A 106 6.73 -15.10 -10.16
C LEU A 106 5.36 -15.72 -10.43
N ASP A 107 5.23 -17.02 -10.11
CA ASP A 107 4.00 -17.79 -10.31
C ASP A 107 3.03 -17.71 -9.13
N GLY A 108 3.49 -17.23 -7.98
CA GLY A 108 2.68 -17.11 -6.78
C GLY A 108 3.28 -16.15 -5.76
N LEU A 109 2.43 -15.75 -4.81
CA LEU A 109 2.80 -14.91 -3.68
C LEU A 109 2.36 -15.58 -2.38
N THR A 110 3.13 -15.34 -1.33
CA THR A 110 2.81 -15.79 0.03
C THR A 110 2.85 -14.60 0.97
N THR A 111 1.87 -14.51 1.86
CA THR A 111 1.82 -13.48 2.91
C THR A 111 1.06 -14.02 4.11
N GLU A 112 1.27 -13.41 5.27
CA GLU A 112 0.52 -13.65 6.49
C GLU A 112 -0.83 -12.92 6.48
N THR A 113 -1.81 -13.37 7.26
CA THR A 113 -2.98 -12.54 7.54
C THR A 113 -3.57 -12.85 8.90
N GLY A 114 -4.08 -11.82 9.59
CA GLY A 114 -4.81 -11.95 10.85
C GLY A 114 -6.31 -11.96 10.61
N ALA A 115 -6.94 -10.78 10.71
CA ALA A 115 -8.38 -10.62 10.48
C ALA A 115 -8.86 -10.95 9.06
N GLY A 116 -7.95 -11.24 8.12
CA GLY A 116 -8.27 -11.66 6.76
C GLY A 116 -8.24 -10.55 5.70
N GLN A 117 -8.42 -9.28 6.06
CA GLN A 117 -8.50 -8.19 5.06
C GLN A 117 -7.28 -8.10 4.12
N TRP A 118 -6.07 -8.38 4.62
CA TRP A 118 -4.87 -8.39 3.77
C TRP A 118 -4.82 -9.61 2.87
N GLY A 119 -5.15 -10.79 3.40
CA GLY A 119 -5.24 -12.02 2.61
C GLY A 119 -6.29 -11.90 1.50
N THR A 120 -7.46 -11.33 1.81
CA THR A 120 -8.48 -10.99 0.81
C THR A 120 -7.93 -10.05 -0.24
N ALA A 121 -7.31 -8.93 0.16
CA ALA A 121 -6.76 -7.96 -0.80
C ALA A 121 -5.72 -8.55 -1.78
N LEU A 122 -4.92 -9.55 -1.35
CA LEU A 122 -3.92 -10.19 -2.19
C LEU A 122 -4.46 -11.37 -3.02
N SER A 123 -5.62 -11.92 -2.65
CA SER A 123 -6.23 -13.08 -3.32
C SER A 123 -7.24 -12.71 -4.42
N GLU A 124 -7.61 -11.42 -4.51
CA GLU A 124 -8.61 -10.87 -5.43
C GLU A 124 -8.02 -10.48 -6.80
#